data_AF-A0A7J6UWV6-F1
#
_entry.id   AF-A0A7J6UWV6-F1
#
_cell.length_a   1.000
_cell.length_b   1.000
_cell.length_c   1.000
_cell.angle_alpha   90.00
_cell.angle_beta   90.00
_cell.angle_gamma   90.00
#
_symmetry.space_group_name_H-M   'P 1'
#
loop_
_entity.id
_entity.type
_entity.pdbx_description
1 polymer ?
#
loop_
_entity_poly.entity_id
_entity_poly.type
_entity_poly.pdbx_seq_one_letter_code
_entity_poly.pdbx_strand_id
1 'polypeptide(L)'
;MCKGVVIDRIKASVFADGKKKHFIYLGDGKGDFCPSTKLRADDYVMPRKDFPVWDLICSNPLLVKAGVHEWSSWDDQQRILLHLINTILFDDIRIPSSLIASDCKLDTIPISTQEPLQQVVSVPLIAC
;
A
#
# COMPACT_ATOMS: atom_id res chain seq x y z
N MET A 1 2.42 -21.51 11.81
CA MET A 1 3.26 -20.31 12.05
C MET A 1 2.36 -19.10 12.23
N CYS A 2 2.53 -18.30 13.29
CA CYS A 2 1.74 -17.08 13.50
C CYS A 2 2.41 -15.88 12.81
N LYS A 3 1.95 -15.54 11.59
CA LYS A 3 2.49 -14.39 10.83
C LYS A 3 2.35 -13.07 11.59
N GLY A 4 1.30 -12.92 12.40
CA GLY A 4 1.12 -11.74 13.25
C GLY A 4 2.26 -11.53 14.26
N VAL A 5 2.80 -12.59 14.87
CA VAL A 5 3.94 -12.47 15.80
C VAL A 5 5.22 -12.08 15.05
N VAL A 6 5.38 -12.58 13.83
CA VAL A 6 6.52 -12.21 12.97
C VAL A 6 6.46 -10.71 12.62
N ILE A 7 5.29 -10.20 12.22
CA ILE A 7 5.11 -8.76 11.94
C ILE A 7 5.43 -7.90 13.16
N ASP A 8 4.99 -8.26 14.37
CA ASP A 8 5.33 -7.48 15.56
C ASP A 8 6.84 -7.41 15.80
N ARG A 9 7.55 -8.52 15.60
CA ARG A 9 9.01 -8.57 15.75
C ARG A 9 9.72 -7.71 14.71
N ILE A 10 9.27 -7.75 13.45
CA ILE A 10 9.83 -6.93 12.37
C ILE A 10 9.55 -5.45 12.66
N LYS A 11 8.34 -5.08 13.09
CA LYS A 11 8.03 -3.68 13.46
C LYS A 11 8.93 -3.20 14.61
N ALA A 12 9.12 -4.02 15.64
CA ALA A 12 9.98 -3.66 16.77
C ALA A 12 11.44 -3.39 16.35
N SER A 13 11.98 -4.13 15.37
CA SER A 13 13.33 -3.89 14.87
C SER A 13 13.40 -2.74 13.87
N VAL A 14 12.43 -2.64 12.96
CA VAL A 14 12.41 -1.66 11.87
C VAL A 14 12.19 -0.24 12.39
N PHE A 15 11.39 -0.04 13.44
CA PHE A 15 11.11 1.27 14.01
C PHE A 15 12.08 1.69 15.13
N ALA A 16 13.09 0.87 15.45
CA ALA A 16 14.03 1.16 16.53
C ALA A 16 14.94 2.38 16.25
N ASP A 17 15.19 2.71 14.97
CA ASP A 17 16.05 3.81 14.55
C ASP A 17 15.33 5.17 14.40
N GLY A 18 14.04 5.22 14.73
CA GLY A 18 13.22 6.44 14.66
C GLY A 18 12.94 6.96 13.25
N LYS A 19 13.41 6.27 12.20
CA LYS A 19 13.12 6.65 10.82
C LYS A 19 11.67 6.31 10.48
N LYS A 20 10.98 7.25 9.82
CA LYS A 20 9.66 6.98 9.25
C LYS A 20 9.80 5.88 8.19
N LYS A 21 9.06 4.80 8.38
CA LYS A 21 9.04 3.63 7.49
C LYS A 21 7.59 3.17 7.37
N HIS A 22 7.26 2.64 6.21
CA HIS A 22 5.92 2.16 5.90
C HIS A 22 5.96 0.66 5.65
N PHE A 23 4.96 -0.07 6.12
CA PHE A 23 4.73 -1.47 5.75
C PHE A 23 3.74 -1.54 4.59
N ILE A 24 4.04 -2.41 3.61
CA ILE A 24 3.08 -2.86 2.61
C ILE A 24 2.97 -4.39 2.76
N TYR A 25 1.81 -4.88 3.19
CA TYR A 25 1.59 -6.32 3.40
C TYR A 25 0.71 -6.90 2.29
N LEU A 26 1.18 -7.97 1.62
CA LEU A 26 0.44 -8.66 0.56
C LEU A 26 -0.04 -10.03 1.06
N GLY A 27 -1.27 -10.42 0.73
CA GLY A 27 -1.77 -11.75 1.07
C GLY A 27 -3.09 -12.10 0.39
N ASP A 28 -3.43 -13.38 0.42
CA ASP A 28 -4.68 -13.93 -0.11
C ASP A 28 -5.36 -14.88 0.91
N GLY A 29 -4.62 -15.48 1.84
CA GLY A 29 -5.14 -16.52 2.73
C GLY A 29 -5.72 -15.99 4.05
N LYS A 30 -6.55 -16.80 4.72
CA LYS A 30 -7.10 -16.46 6.07
C LYS A 30 -6.03 -16.09 7.09
N GLY A 31 -4.86 -16.73 7.00
CA GLY A 31 -3.72 -16.46 7.89
C GLY A 31 -3.11 -15.07 7.74
N ASP A 32 -3.51 -14.31 6.71
CA ASP A 32 -3.06 -12.95 6.42
C ASP A 32 -3.95 -11.86 7.06
N PHE A 33 -5.11 -12.22 7.61
CA PHE A 33 -5.95 -11.26 8.30
C PHE A 33 -5.31 -10.73 9.59
N CYS A 34 -4.80 -11.62 10.45
CA CYS A 34 -4.14 -11.25 11.70
C CYS A 34 -2.94 -10.29 11.53
N PRO A 35 -1.99 -10.49 10.60
CA PRO A 35 -0.95 -9.50 10.37
C PRO A 35 -1.51 -8.18 9.82
N SER A 36 -2.57 -8.20 9.02
CA SER A 36 -3.22 -6.98 8.49
C SER A 36 -3.79 -6.08 9.59
N THR A 37 -4.38 -6.65 10.65
CA THR A 37 -4.91 -5.87 11.79
C THR A 37 -3.82 -5.26 12.66
N LYS A 38 -2.55 -5.68 12.49
CA LYS A 38 -1.40 -5.17 13.27
C LYS A 38 -0.70 -3.99 12.60
N LEU A 39 -1.09 -3.66 11.38
CA LEU A 39 -0.53 -2.53 10.64
C LEU A 39 -1.04 -1.19 11.22
N ARG A 40 -0.25 -0.14 11.06
CA ARG A 40 -0.57 1.23 11.48
C ARG A 40 -1.45 1.92 10.44
N ALA A 41 -1.96 3.11 10.77
CA ALA A 41 -2.80 3.88 9.85
C ALA A 41 -2.04 4.43 8.63
N ASP A 42 -0.73 4.60 8.76
CA ASP A 42 0.19 5.00 7.69
C ASP A 42 0.75 3.83 6.89
N ASP A 43 0.40 2.59 7.24
CA ASP A 43 0.78 1.37 6.51
C ASP A 43 -0.30 0.98 5.48
N TYR A 44 0.02 0.00 4.63
CA TYR A 44 -0.85 -0.50 3.57
C TYR A 44 -1.00 -2.02 3.63
N VAL A 45 -2.21 -2.52 3.32
CA VAL A 45 -2.48 -3.93 3.05
C VAL A 45 -3.04 -4.10 1.64
N MET A 46 -2.57 -5.13 0.96
CA MET A 46 -2.97 -5.48 -0.39
C MET A 46 -3.60 -6.89 -0.43
N PRO A 47 -4.88 -7.02 -0.07
CA PRO A 47 -5.58 -8.31 -0.08
C PRO A 47 -5.93 -8.72 -1.52
N ARG A 48 -5.75 -9.99 -1.86
CA ARG A 48 -6.26 -10.50 -3.14
C ARG A 48 -7.79 -10.50 -3.12
N LYS A 49 -8.40 -9.80 -4.07
CA LYS A 49 -9.86 -9.71 -4.20
C LYS A 49 -10.48 -11.09 -4.42
N ASP A 50 -11.63 -11.35 -3.80
CA ASP A 50 -12.37 -12.62 -3.83
C ASP A 50 -11.60 -13.81 -3.20
N PHE A 51 -10.62 -13.52 -2.34
CA PHE A 51 -9.90 -14.52 -1.55
C PHE A 51 -10.11 -14.29 -0.05
N PRO A 52 -9.86 -15.31 0.81
CA PRO A 52 -10.31 -15.26 2.19
C PRO A 52 -9.84 -14.08 3.05
N VAL A 53 -8.66 -13.50 2.78
CA VAL A 53 -8.25 -12.28 3.52
C VAL A 53 -9.09 -11.08 3.14
N TRP A 54 -9.47 -10.93 1.87
CA TRP A 54 -10.31 -9.85 1.39
C TRP A 54 -11.71 -9.96 2.00
N ASP A 55 -12.30 -11.16 1.99
CA ASP A 55 -13.61 -11.41 2.63
C ASP A 55 -13.63 -11.02 4.11
N LEU A 56 -12.57 -11.38 4.85
CA LEU A 56 -12.45 -11.07 6.28
C LEU A 56 -12.31 -9.56 6.54
N ILE A 57 -11.54 -8.86 5.70
CA ILE A 57 -11.41 -7.40 5.77
C ILE A 57 -12.75 -6.74 5.43
N CYS A 58 -13.42 -7.17 4.37
CA CYS A 58 -14.73 -6.66 3.96
C CYS A 58 -15.82 -6.89 5.02
N SER A 59 -15.77 -8.02 5.72
CA SER A 59 -16.72 -8.34 6.78
C SER A 59 -16.66 -7.37 7.97
N ASN A 60 -15.48 -6.82 8.28
CA ASN A 60 -15.31 -5.81 9.31
C ASN A 60 -14.09 -4.91 9.04
N PRO A 61 -14.23 -3.88 8.18
CA PRO A 61 -13.12 -3.02 7.77
C PRO A 61 -12.47 -2.26 8.94
N LEU A 62 -13.23 -1.98 10.00
CA LEU A 62 -12.77 -1.21 11.17
C LEU A 62 -11.64 -1.91 11.95
N LEU A 63 -11.45 -3.22 11.75
CA LEU A 63 -10.36 -3.98 12.37
C LEU A 63 -9.00 -3.73 11.71
N VAL A 64 -8.98 -3.18 10.49
CA VAL A 64 -7.77 -2.85 9.75
C VAL A 64 -7.60 -1.35 9.70
N LYS A 65 -6.52 -0.86 10.31
CA LYS A 65 -6.20 0.59 10.33
C LYS A 65 -5.47 1.04 9.06
N ALA A 66 -4.73 0.13 8.43
CA ALA A 66 -3.96 0.38 7.23
C ALA A 66 -4.85 0.69 6.02
N GLY A 67 -4.30 1.43 5.06
CA GLY A 67 -4.92 1.62 3.76
C GLY A 67 -5.09 0.28 3.05
N VAL A 68 -6.31 -0.05 2.64
CA VAL A 68 -6.63 -1.32 1.96
C VAL A 68 -6.63 -1.09 0.44
N HIS A 69 -5.86 -1.89 -0.29
CA HIS A 69 -5.74 -1.82 -1.75
C HIS A 69 -5.85 -3.21 -2.37
N GLU A 70 -7.05 -3.63 -2.74
CA GLU A 70 -7.26 -4.96 -3.32
C GLU A 70 -6.63 -5.12 -4.70
N TRP A 71 -6.24 -6.35 -5.04
CA TRP A 71 -5.72 -6.71 -6.37
C TRP A 71 -6.39 -7.99 -6.87
N SER A 72 -6.64 -8.09 -8.18
CA SER A 72 -7.31 -9.25 -8.79
C SER A 72 -6.37 -10.04 -9.71
N SER A 73 -5.44 -9.34 -10.38
CA SER A 73 -4.43 -9.89 -11.27
C SER A 73 -3.01 -9.53 -10.83
N TRP A 74 -2.01 -10.20 -11.42
CA TRP A 74 -0.60 -9.85 -11.19
C TRP A 74 -0.27 -8.45 -11.71
N ASP A 75 -0.83 -8.06 -12.86
CA ASP A 75 -0.69 -6.71 -13.42
C ASP A 75 -1.25 -5.64 -12.48
N ASP A 76 -2.42 -5.90 -11.87
CA ASP A 76 -3.00 -5.01 -10.85
C ASP A 76 -2.11 -4.93 -9.63
N GLN A 77 -1.64 -6.08 -9.13
CA GLN A 77 -0.76 -6.13 -7.96
C GLN A 77 0.51 -5.31 -8.21
N GLN A 78 1.16 -5.50 -9.37
CA GLN A 78 2.36 -4.76 -9.74
C GLN A 78 2.08 -3.25 -9.83
N ARG A 79 1.03 -2.85 -10.55
CA ARG A 79 0.66 -1.44 -10.74
C ARG A 79 0.36 -0.75 -9.42
N ILE A 80 -0.41 -1.40 -8.54
CA ILE A 80 -0.78 -0.86 -7.23
C ILE A 80 0.45 -0.78 -6.32
N LEU A 81 1.27 -1.85 -6.27
CA LEU A 81 2.46 -1.86 -5.43
C LEU A 81 3.44 -0.74 -5.82
N LEU A 82 3.69 -0.56 -7.12
CA LEU A 82 4.54 0.52 -7.61
C LEU A 82 3.96 1.90 -7.30
N HIS A 83 2.64 2.06 -7.42
CA HIS A 83 1.97 3.30 -7.04
C HIS A 83 2.15 3.62 -5.55
N LEU A 84 1.98 2.64 -4.66
CA LEU A 84 2.17 2.81 -3.22
C LEU A 84 3.62 3.15 -2.87
N ILE A 85 4.59 2.45 -3.46
CA ILE A 85 6.02 2.73 -3.26
C ILE A 85 6.34 4.17 -3.69
N ASN A 86 5.90 4.56 -4.88
CA ASN A 86 6.11 5.93 -5.37
C ASN A 86 5.45 6.96 -4.44
N THR A 87 4.23 6.70 -3.98
CA THR A 87 3.52 7.58 -3.04
C THR A 87 4.30 7.78 -1.76
N ILE A 88 4.81 6.69 -1.16
CA ILE A 88 5.65 6.75 0.04
C ILE A 88 6.91 7.57 -0.22
N LEU A 89 7.61 7.33 -1.34
CA LEU A 89 8.81 8.07 -1.69
C LEU A 89 8.54 9.56 -1.90
N PHE A 90 7.45 9.92 -2.60
CA PHE A 90 7.11 11.32 -2.85
C PHE A 90 6.65 12.06 -1.60
N ASP A 91 5.92 11.38 -0.71
CA ASP A 91 5.54 11.95 0.59
C ASP A 91 6.77 12.20 1.47
N ASP A 92 7.82 11.38 1.34
CA ASP A 92 9.10 11.60 2.02
C ASP A 92 10.00 12.64 1.30
N ILE A 93 9.87 12.83 -0.02
CA ILE A 93 10.65 13.77 -0.88
C ILE A 93 10.07 15.20 -0.92
N ARG A 94 8.95 15.49 -0.24
CA ARG A 94 8.51 16.89 -0.04
C ARG A 94 9.52 17.77 0.74
N ILE A 95 10.73 17.27 1.02
CA ILE A 95 12.00 17.99 1.12
C ILE A 95 13.09 17.20 0.34
N PRO A 96 13.93 17.76 -0.57
CA PRO A 96 13.68 18.48 -1.83
C PRO A 96 13.77 17.58 -3.11
N SER A 97 13.29 18.13 -4.22
CA SER A 97 13.05 17.56 -5.56
C SER A 97 14.26 17.04 -6.38
N SER A 98 15.38 16.65 -5.78
CA SER A 98 16.64 16.40 -6.53
C SER A 98 16.96 14.94 -6.89
N LEU A 99 16.08 13.97 -6.61
CA LEU A 99 16.36 12.54 -6.87
C LEU A 99 15.53 11.92 -8.01
N ILE A 100 14.70 12.72 -8.69
CA ILE A 100 13.91 12.25 -9.84
C ILE A 100 14.74 12.34 -11.12
N ALA A 101 15.86 11.64 -11.19
CA ALA A 101 16.56 11.40 -12.46
C ALA A 101 17.57 10.27 -12.28
N SER A 102 17.13 9.02 -12.46
CA SER A 102 17.98 7.91 -12.92
C SER A 102 17.12 6.80 -13.51
N ASP A 103 16.72 7.03 -14.75
CA ASP A 103 16.65 6.11 -15.88
C ASP A 103 16.26 4.64 -15.62
N CYS A 104 14.97 4.36 -15.64
CA CYS A 104 14.46 3.13 -16.25
C CYS A 104 13.84 3.52 -17.59
N LYS A 105 14.55 3.22 -18.70
CA LYS A 105 14.07 3.44 -20.06
C LYS A 105 12.75 2.70 -20.26
N LEU A 106 11.66 3.45 -20.28
CA LEU A 106 10.43 3.05 -20.94
C LEU A 106 10.15 4.10 -22.01
N ASP A 107 10.24 3.69 -23.27
CA ASP A 107 9.98 4.57 -24.40
C ASP A 107 8.54 5.10 -24.31
N THR A 108 8.44 6.42 -24.16
CA THR A 108 7.18 7.15 -24.02
C THR A 108 6.74 7.64 -25.40
N ILE A 109 5.52 7.26 -25.82
CA ILE A 109 4.79 7.93 -26.90
C ILE A 109 4.00 9.10 -26.27
N PRO A 110 4.00 10.32 -26.86
CA PRO A 110 3.56 11.53 -26.16
C PRO A 110 2.05 11.63 -25.98
N ILE A 111 1.67 12.11 -24.79
CA ILE A 111 0.32 12.50 -24.35
C ILE A 111 -0.12 13.81 -25.02
N SER A 112 -1.40 13.86 -25.42
CA SER A 112 -2.11 15.09 -25.79
C SER A 112 -2.88 15.67 -24.60
N THR A 113 -3.05 16.98 -24.66
CA THR A 113 -3.20 18.02 -23.65
C THR A 113 -4.50 18.05 -22.82
N GLN A 114 -4.43 18.76 -21.67
CA GLN A 114 -5.49 19.48 -20.89
C GLN A 114 -5.96 18.80 -19.59
N GLU A 115 -6.32 19.44 -18.47
CA GLU A 115 -6.24 20.79 -17.84
C GLU A 115 -6.68 20.53 -16.35
N PRO A 116 -6.42 21.42 -15.37
CA PRO A 116 -6.48 21.07 -13.95
C PRO A 116 -7.89 21.21 -13.35
N LEU A 117 -8.39 20.16 -12.70
CA LEU A 117 -9.55 20.26 -11.82
C LEU A 117 -9.19 19.74 -10.43
N GLN A 118 -9.30 20.66 -9.46
CA GLN A 118 -9.15 20.40 -8.04
C GLN A 118 -10.20 19.38 -7.60
N GLN A 119 -9.78 18.27 -7.00
CA GLN A 119 -10.73 17.38 -6.35
C GLN A 119 -10.20 16.90 -5.00
N VAL A 120 -11.03 17.19 -3.99
CA VAL A 120 -10.90 16.80 -2.59
C VAL A 120 -10.66 15.29 -2.51
N VAL A 121 -9.59 14.88 -1.84
CA VAL A 121 -9.23 13.48 -1.64
C VAL A 121 -10.21 12.87 -0.65
N SER A 122 -11.28 12.28 -1.16
CA SER A 122 -12.06 11.30 -0.42
C SER A 122 -11.23 10.02 -0.29
N VAL A 123 -11.00 9.60 0.96
CA VAL A 123 -10.41 8.30 1.30
C VAL A 123 -11.21 7.22 0.56
N PRO A 124 -10.56 6.29 -0.16
CA PRO A 124 -11.30 5.23 -0.86
C PRO A 124 -12.14 4.44 0.14
N LEU A 125 -13.46 4.47 -0.04
CA LEU A 125 -14.34 3.44 0.50
C LEU A 125 -13.94 2.14 -0.21
N ILE A 126 -13.67 1.11 0.58
CA ILE A 126 -13.38 -0.22 0.05
C ILE A 126 -14.56 -0.63 -0.84
N ALA A 127 -14.29 -0.99 -2.09
CA ALA A 127 -15.27 -1.61 -2.97
C ALA A 127 -15.41 -3.10 -2.59
N CYS A 128 -15.87 -3.33 -1.36
CA CYS A 128 -16.69 -4.49 -1.03
C CYS A 128 -18.10 -4.16 -1.56
#